data_AF-A0A7V0WWF2-F1
#
_entry.id   AF-A0A7V0WWF2-F1
#
_cell.length_a   1.000
_cell.length_b   1.000
_cell.length_c   1.000
_cell.angle_alpha   90.00
_cell.angle_beta   90.00
_cell.angle_gamma   90.00
#
_symmetry.space_group_name_H-M   'P 1'
#
loop_
_entity.id
_entity.type
_entity.pdbx_description
1 polymer ?
#
loop_
_entity_poly.entity_id
_entity_poly.type
_entity_poly.pdbx_seq_one_letter_code
_entity_poly.pdbx_strand_id
1 'polypeptide(L)'
;MAEFIQQLNLIGECWLNIMTQQSFHLAILFVLLYSINILFWKKSAVFLYSVWSLFLYKAVLLPVIRLPFLRQPVVPAIPMNAFRFETITALGTPSANSSVLISIPSMLFLFWVAGIFTMVFIYFRNERLFYSSLNHSATFKTPANFERLRQQNGIRKPVALRISTNVPAPFTKGFRKPVIYLPESALSWNNHQLNHVLCHELAHIRRNDILAISFQNVLNILYFFHPLVWLANHQINLQREKICDDAAIQILDENPASYGRTLIDNLQSFLVHRRLPLIANGLFFSKKTIIRRFEYLSNHGKEIKMKLGPAQKSIILLIGLFVLITACVNETEQNQTTSPTLSKQSELVVTPDTAKVKFVPYDSPPEPVGGFKAIQQNVIYPQFDQDAGHEGTVVVQAFIDENGNVSDKTTILISSGFEGLEKAAIDAIMKTKFKPAIREDKPVGVFISIPILFKLDSEKTE
;
A
#
# COMPACT_ATOMS: atom_id res chain seq x y z
N MET A 1 13.12 -9.09 25.68
CA MET A 1 13.39 -9.72 24.37
C MET A 1 12.10 -10.19 23.69
N ALA A 2 11.24 -10.96 24.37
CA ALA A 2 9.94 -11.40 23.82
C ALA A 2 9.02 -10.23 23.38
N GLU A 3 8.89 -9.19 24.22
CA GLU A 3 8.09 -8.00 23.91
C GLU A 3 8.57 -7.25 22.65
N PHE A 4 9.89 -7.12 22.48
CA PHE A 4 10.49 -6.52 21.28
C PHE A 4 10.18 -7.34 20.01
N ILE A 5 10.25 -8.67 20.09
CA ILE A 5 9.93 -9.55 18.95
C ILE A 5 8.43 -9.44 18.61
N GLN A 6 7.57 -9.34 19.61
CA GLN A 6 6.13 -9.15 19.40
C GLN A 6 5.83 -7.80 18.70
N GLN A 7 6.46 -6.70 19.15
CA GLN A 7 6.33 -5.40 18.49
C GLN A 7 6.84 -5.43 17.04
N LEU A 8 7.99 -6.08 16.81
CA LEU A 8 8.54 -6.24 15.47
C LEU A 8 7.58 -7.01 14.55
N ASN A 9 6.95 -8.07 15.07
CA ASN A 9 5.95 -8.87 14.35
C ASN A 9 4.71 -8.04 13.96
N LEU A 10 4.21 -7.18 14.84
CA LEU A 10 3.11 -6.28 14.51
C LEU A 10 3.50 -5.26 13.42
N ILE A 11 4.71 -4.69 13.51
CA ILE A 11 5.24 -3.75 12.51
C ILE A 11 5.38 -4.44 11.15
N GLY A 12 5.96 -5.64 11.12
CA GLY A 12 6.15 -6.43 9.91
C GLY A 12 4.83 -6.73 9.20
N GLU A 13 3.80 -7.15 9.94
CA GLU A 13 2.47 -7.42 9.39
C GLU A 13 1.79 -6.16 8.84
N CYS A 14 1.83 -5.05 9.59
CA CYS A 14 1.29 -3.78 9.13
C CYS A 14 1.98 -3.33 7.84
N TRP A 15 3.32 -3.37 7.81
CA TRP A 15 4.11 -3.01 6.64
C TRP A 15 3.80 -3.88 5.43
N LEU A 16 3.70 -5.20 5.59
CA LEU A 16 3.41 -6.12 4.49
C LEU A 16 2.03 -5.86 3.90
N ASN A 17 1.02 -5.63 4.74
CA ASN A 17 -0.34 -5.28 4.29
C ASN A 17 -0.37 -3.95 3.52
N ILE A 18 0.34 -2.93 4.03
CA ILE A 18 0.48 -1.64 3.33
C ILE A 18 1.16 -1.82 1.97
N MET A 19 2.27 -2.56 1.91
CA MET A 19 3.05 -2.74 0.68
C MET A 19 2.33 -3.58 -0.37
N THR A 20 1.61 -4.63 0.05
CA THR A 20 0.80 -5.47 -0.86
C THR A 20 -0.36 -4.67 -1.45
N GLN A 21 -1.10 -3.93 -0.63
CA GLN A 21 -2.17 -3.06 -1.10
C GLN A 21 -1.65 -1.98 -2.06
N GLN A 22 -0.51 -1.35 -1.73
CA GLN A 22 0.13 -0.38 -2.64
C GLN A 22 0.54 -1.00 -3.96
N SER A 23 1.17 -2.17 -3.92
CA SER A 23 1.59 -2.88 -5.13
C SER A 23 0.40 -3.19 -6.03
N PHE A 24 -0.75 -3.56 -5.44
CA PHE A 24 -1.99 -3.77 -6.19
C PHE A 24 -2.52 -2.48 -6.85
N HIS A 25 -2.56 -1.36 -6.11
CA HIS A 25 -2.98 -0.07 -6.66
C HIS A 25 -2.05 0.42 -7.77
N LEU A 26 -0.73 0.25 -7.57
CA LEU A 26 0.27 0.57 -8.58
C LEU A 26 0.12 -0.33 -9.81
N ALA A 27 -0.18 -1.63 -9.66
CA ALA A 27 -0.41 -2.51 -10.79
C ALA A 27 -1.61 -2.09 -11.64
N ILE A 28 -2.75 -1.77 -11.01
CA ILE A 28 -3.95 -1.26 -11.71
C ILE A 28 -3.63 0.04 -12.45
N LEU A 29 -3.00 0.99 -11.75
CA LEU A 29 -2.63 2.26 -12.35
C LEU A 29 -1.65 2.06 -13.51
N PHE A 30 -0.66 1.18 -13.37
CA PHE A 30 0.29 0.87 -14.43
C PHE A 30 -0.41 0.37 -15.69
N VAL A 31 -1.36 -0.57 -15.57
CA VAL A 31 -2.12 -1.09 -16.71
C VAL A 31 -2.92 0.03 -17.38
N LEU A 32 -3.62 0.85 -16.59
CA LEU A 32 -4.36 2.00 -17.12
C LEU A 32 -3.45 2.96 -17.89
N LEU A 33 -2.31 3.36 -17.31
CA LEU A 33 -1.37 4.28 -17.93
C LEU A 33 -0.68 3.67 -19.16
N TYR A 34 -0.39 2.38 -19.13
CA TYR A 34 0.19 1.67 -20.26
C TYR A 34 -0.78 1.61 -21.45
N SER A 35 -2.07 1.38 -21.20
CA SER A 35 -3.13 1.43 -22.22
C SER A 35 -3.25 2.83 -22.83
N ILE A 36 -3.20 3.89 -22.01
CA ILE A 36 -3.16 5.29 -22.49
C ILE A 36 -1.90 5.54 -23.32
N ASN A 37 -0.75 5.04 -22.87
CA ASN A 37 0.51 5.18 -23.60
C ASN A 37 0.46 4.54 -24.99
N ILE A 38 -0.19 3.38 -25.13
CA ILE A 38 -0.42 2.74 -26.44
C ILE A 38 -1.39 3.58 -27.29
N LEU A 39 -2.52 4.01 -26.72
CA LEU A 39 -3.53 4.76 -27.48
C LEU A 39 -3.00 6.12 -27.97
N PHE A 40 -2.18 6.78 -27.15
CA PHE A 40 -1.65 8.12 -27.42
C PHE A 40 -0.16 8.13 -27.75
N TRP A 41 0.40 7.01 -28.22
CA TRP A 41 1.82 6.89 -28.57
C TRP A 41 2.31 7.90 -29.62
N LYS A 42 1.40 8.40 -30.47
CA LYS A 42 1.64 9.44 -31.50
C LYS A 42 1.37 10.88 -31.02
N LYS A 43 1.01 11.09 -29.74
CA LYS A 43 0.76 12.43 -29.19
C LYS A 43 2.00 12.99 -28.50
N SER A 44 1.91 14.26 -28.10
CA SER A 44 2.96 15.02 -27.41
C SER A 44 3.64 14.25 -26.29
N ALA A 45 4.97 14.21 -26.31
CA ALA A 45 5.78 13.61 -25.25
C ALA A 45 5.51 14.26 -23.88
N VAL A 46 5.15 15.56 -23.83
CA VAL A 46 4.79 16.28 -22.60
C VAL A 46 3.57 15.66 -21.92
N PHE A 47 2.58 15.24 -22.71
CA PHE A 47 1.38 14.56 -22.19
C PHE A 47 1.75 13.23 -21.54
N LEU A 48 2.46 12.37 -22.27
CA LEU A 48 2.85 11.06 -21.77
C LEU A 48 3.77 11.17 -20.55
N TYR A 49 4.70 12.13 -20.52
CA TYR A 49 5.51 12.43 -19.35
C TYR A 49 4.66 12.78 -18.13
N SER A 50 3.65 13.64 -18.31
CA SER A 50 2.74 14.06 -17.23
C SER A 50 1.92 12.88 -16.71
N VAL A 51 1.38 12.06 -17.61
CA VAL A 51 0.61 10.86 -17.28
C VAL A 51 1.46 9.88 -16.48
N TRP A 52 2.67 9.54 -16.93
CA TRP A 52 3.56 8.65 -16.18
C TRP A 52 4.05 9.26 -14.87
N SER A 53 4.17 10.59 -14.76
CA SER A 53 4.54 11.25 -13.49
C SER A 53 3.48 11.02 -12.40
N LEU A 54 2.19 10.89 -12.76
CA LEU A 54 1.11 10.56 -11.82
C LEU A 54 1.32 9.19 -11.14
N PHE A 55 1.98 8.24 -11.83
CA PHE A 55 2.36 6.96 -11.26
C PHE A 55 3.31 7.13 -10.06
N LEU A 56 4.33 7.98 -10.22
CA LEU A 56 5.30 8.25 -9.16
C LEU A 56 4.68 9.00 -7.99
N TYR A 57 3.79 9.96 -8.27
CA TYR A 57 3.02 10.62 -7.23
C TYR A 57 2.17 9.61 -6.45
N LYS A 58 1.49 8.68 -7.14
CA LYS A 58 0.73 7.60 -6.47
C LYS A 58 1.61 6.69 -5.63
N ALA A 59 2.85 6.43 -6.05
CA ALA A 59 3.81 5.61 -5.29
C ALA A 59 4.25 6.29 -3.98
N VAL A 60 4.28 7.63 -3.92
CA VAL A 60 4.57 8.36 -2.68
C VAL A 60 3.36 8.43 -1.77
N LEU A 61 2.17 8.55 -2.35
CA LEU A 61 0.93 8.56 -1.58
C LEU A 61 0.71 7.19 -0.95
N LEU A 62 1.09 7.08 0.33
CA LEU A 62 0.82 5.94 1.21
C LEU A 62 -0.67 5.57 1.13
N PRO A 63 -1.01 4.28 1.28
CA PRO A 63 -2.38 3.83 1.06
C PRO A 63 -3.14 4.25 2.31
N VAL A 64 -3.73 5.43 2.29
CA VAL A 64 -4.80 5.71 3.23
C VAL A 64 -6.02 4.97 2.69
N ILE A 65 -6.04 3.66 2.98
CA ILE A 65 -7.23 2.81 3.10
C ILE A 65 -7.82 2.24 1.78
N ARG A 66 -8.63 1.20 1.96
CA ARG A 66 -8.93 0.05 1.09
C ARG A 66 -10.09 0.28 0.11
N LEU A 67 -9.97 -0.34 -1.06
CA LEU A 67 -11.07 -0.46 -2.03
C LEU A 67 -12.19 -1.35 -1.44
N PRO A 68 -13.47 -0.93 -1.47
CA PRO A 68 -14.59 -1.62 -0.82
C PRO A 68 -15.05 -2.91 -1.54
N PHE A 69 -14.40 -3.33 -2.63
CA PHE A 69 -14.87 -4.43 -3.47
C PHE A 69 -14.00 -5.71 -3.44
N LEU A 70 -12.89 -5.71 -2.70
CA LEU A 70 -12.08 -6.91 -2.47
C LEU A 70 -12.13 -7.23 -0.98
N ARG A 71 -12.83 -8.31 -0.64
CA ARG A 71 -12.97 -8.85 0.73
C ARG A 71 -11.66 -8.69 1.52
N GLN A 72 -11.75 -8.03 2.67
CA GLN A 72 -10.61 -7.68 3.53
C GLN A 72 -9.95 -8.95 4.12
N PRO A 73 -8.61 -9.01 4.24
CA PRO A 73 -7.99 -9.60 5.41
C PRO A 73 -8.10 -8.58 6.55
N VAL A 74 -8.77 -8.97 7.63
CA VAL A 74 -8.86 -8.21 8.89
C VAL A 74 -7.44 -7.84 9.32
N VAL A 75 -7.12 -6.55 9.38
CA VAL A 75 -5.97 -6.06 10.14
C VAL A 75 -6.58 -5.30 11.31
N PRO A 76 -6.27 -5.64 12.57
CA PRO A 76 -6.76 -4.88 13.70
C PRO A 76 -6.20 -3.45 13.57
N ALA A 77 -7.09 -2.47 13.57
CA ALA A 77 -6.72 -1.08 13.74
C ALA A 77 -5.92 -0.99 15.05
N ILE A 78 -4.66 -0.55 14.97
CA ILE A 78 -3.93 -0.19 16.19
C ILE A 78 -4.54 1.15 16.62
N PRO A 79 -5.30 1.21 17.74
CA PRO A 79 -5.72 2.49 18.27
C PRO A 79 -4.47 3.32 18.54
N MET A 80 -4.51 4.62 18.19
CA MET A 80 -3.44 5.61 18.45
C MET A 80 -3.01 5.71 19.93
N ASN A 81 -3.69 4.96 20.80
CA ASN A 81 -3.44 4.79 22.23
C ASN A 81 -2.33 3.75 22.52
N ALA A 82 -1.83 3.02 21.53
CA ALA A 82 -0.78 2.00 21.70
C ALA A 82 0.60 2.56 22.14
N PHE A 83 0.72 3.88 22.30
CA PHE A 83 1.84 4.54 22.96
C PHE A 83 1.60 4.83 24.46
N ARG A 84 0.60 4.21 25.10
CA ARG A 84 0.53 4.19 26.56
C ARG A 84 1.37 3.04 27.10
N PHE A 85 2.46 3.39 27.79
CA PHE A 85 3.13 2.51 28.76
C PHE A 85 2.10 2.11 29.82
N GLU A 86 1.39 1.01 29.62
CA GLU A 86 0.65 0.38 30.72
C GLU A 86 1.62 -0.47 31.52
N THR A 87 1.97 0.07 32.67
CA THR A 87 2.71 -0.56 33.76
C THR A 87 2.14 -1.95 34.04
N ILE A 88 3.01 -2.95 33.93
CA ILE A 88 2.77 -4.36 34.23
C ILE A 88 2.08 -4.50 35.60
N THR A 89 0.81 -4.87 35.61
CA THR A 89 0.15 -5.42 36.81
C THR A 89 -0.93 -6.41 36.43
N ALA A 90 -0.52 -7.64 36.11
CA ALA A 90 -1.37 -8.81 36.28
C ALA A 90 -0.47 -9.99 36.63
N LEU A 91 -0.50 -10.36 37.92
CA LEU A 91 0.03 -11.62 38.42
C LEU A 91 -0.72 -12.78 37.74
N GLY A 92 -0.14 -13.29 36.66
CA GLY A 92 -0.42 -14.61 36.11
C GLY A 92 0.90 -15.35 36.01
N THR A 93 1.00 -16.48 36.69
CA THR A 93 2.14 -17.40 36.63
C THR A 93 2.57 -17.64 35.17
N PRO A 94 3.88 -17.52 34.83
CA PRO A 94 4.34 -17.77 33.47
C PRO A 94 4.29 -19.28 33.20
N SER A 95 3.16 -19.74 32.64
CA SER A 95 3.06 -21.09 32.09
C SER A 95 3.61 -21.10 30.66
N ALA A 96 4.61 -21.94 30.46
CA ALA A 96 5.23 -22.38 29.21
C ALA A 96 5.97 -21.32 28.36
N ASN A 97 7.29 -21.53 28.28
CA ASN A 97 8.22 -20.96 27.30
C ASN A 97 7.71 -21.11 25.85
N SER A 98 6.86 -20.20 25.41
CA SER A 98 6.63 -19.98 23.98
C SER A 98 7.74 -19.08 23.49
N SER A 99 8.77 -19.67 22.87
CA SER A 99 9.81 -18.90 22.18
C SER A 99 9.13 -18.07 21.09
N VAL A 100 8.99 -16.77 21.31
CA VAL A 100 8.45 -15.84 20.32
C VAL A 100 9.43 -15.79 19.16
N LEU A 101 9.09 -16.44 18.04
CA LEU A 101 9.89 -16.43 16.82
C LEU A 101 9.60 -15.17 16.01
N ILE A 102 10.60 -14.72 15.24
CA ILE A 102 10.45 -13.63 14.29
C ILE A 102 9.55 -14.12 13.14
N SER A 103 8.47 -13.40 12.86
CA SER A 103 7.53 -13.74 11.79
C SER A 103 8.13 -13.47 10.39
N ILE A 104 7.61 -14.14 9.36
CA ILE A 104 8.04 -13.90 7.96
C ILE A 104 7.84 -12.42 7.56
N PRO A 105 6.71 -11.75 7.87
CA PRO A 105 6.56 -10.31 7.61
C PRO A 105 7.64 -9.43 8.24
N SER A 106 8.07 -9.74 9.48
CA SER A 106 9.18 -9.05 10.14
C SER A 106 10.50 -9.24 9.41
N MET A 107 10.80 -10.46 8.96
CA MET A 107 12.01 -10.73 8.19
C MET A 107 12.02 -9.94 6.87
N LEU A 108 10.88 -9.87 6.18
CA LEU A 108 10.75 -9.07 4.95
C LEU A 108 10.88 -7.57 5.21
N PHE A 109 10.31 -7.07 6.31
CA PHE A 109 10.48 -5.68 6.73
C PHE A 109 11.95 -5.35 7.01
N LEU A 110 12.64 -6.20 7.78
CA LEU A 110 14.07 -6.04 8.05
C LEU A 110 14.91 -6.10 6.77
N PHE A 111 14.59 -7.02 5.86
CA PHE A 111 15.22 -7.09 4.54
C PHE A 111 15.00 -5.81 3.73
N TRP A 112 13.79 -5.24 3.75
CA TRP A 112 13.49 -3.98 3.09
C TRP A 112 14.28 -2.82 3.68
N VAL A 113 14.34 -2.69 5.00
CA VAL A 113 15.15 -1.66 5.69
C VAL A 113 16.63 -1.81 5.34
N ALA A 114 17.18 -3.03 5.43
CA ALA A 114 18.56 -3.31 5.06
C ALA A 114 18.84 -3.00 3.58
N GLY A 115 17.88 -3.32 2.70
CA GLY A 115 17.91 -3.00 1.27
C GLY A 115 17.97 -1.50 1.02
N ILE A 116 17.17 -0.70 1.73
CA ILE A 116 17.23 0.77 1.65
C ILE A 116 18.61 1.28 2.05
N PHE A 117 19.13 0.88 3.22
CA PHE A 117 20.46 1.33 3.65
C PHE A 117 21.56 0.93 2.67
N THR A 118 21.47 -0.27 2.11
CA THR A 118 22.40 -0.74 1.08
C THR A 118 22.31 0.10 -0.20
N MET A 119 21.09 0.37 -0.69
CA MET A 119 20.87 1.18 -1.88
C MET A 119 21.30 2.64 -1.68
N VAL A 120 21.02 3.22 -0.52
CA VAL A 120 21.47 4.56 -0.12
C VAL A 120 23.01 4.62 -0.07
N PHE A 121 23.65 3.63 0.56
CA PHE A 121 25.10 3.55 0.63
C PHE A 121 25.72 3.46 -0.77
N ILE A 122 25.22 2.56 -1.62
CA ILE A 122 25.73 2.41 -2.99
C ILE A 122 25.49 3.69 -3.80
N TYR A 123 24.33 4.34 -3.65
CA TYR A 123 24.03 5.61 -4.30
C TYR A 123 25.05 6.70 -3.92
N PHE A 124 25.21 6.98 -2.62
CA PHE A 124 26.14 8.01 -2.15
C PHE A 124 27.59 7.69 -2.48
N ARG A 125 28.00 6.42 -2.38
CA ARG A 125 29.34 5.97 -2.77
C ARG A 125 29.59 6.24 -4.26
N ASN A 126 28.65 5.86 -5.12
CA ASN A 126 28.80 6.02 -6.56
C ASN A 126 28.79 7.50 -6.96
N GLU A 127 27.90 8.31 -6.38
CA GLU A 127 27.86 9.77 -6.58
C GLU A 127 29.17 10.42 -6.13
N ARG A 128 29.70 10.03 -4.96
CA ARG A 128 30.97 10.55 -4.46
C ARG A 128 32.14 10.19 -5.38
N LEU A 129 32.24 8.93 -5.81
CA LEU A 129 33.29 8.49 -6.74
C LEU A 129 33.19 9.21 -8.09
N PHE A 130 31.97 9.30 -8.64
CA PHE A 130 31.72 10.00 -9.89
C PHE A 130 32.07 11.49 -9.80
N TYR A 131 31.68 12.18 -8.73
CA TYR A 131 32.02 13.59 -8.59
C TYR A 131 33.48 13.85 -8.26
N SER A 132 34.12 12.93 -7.55
CA SER A 132 35.57 12.99 -7.38
C SER A 132 36.29 12.89 -8.73
N SER A 133 35.78 12.11 -9.68
CA SER A 133 36.36 11.99 -11.02
C SER A 133 36.20 13.28 -11.86
N LEU A 134 35.25 14.15 -11.51
CA LEU A 134 35.02 15.45 -12.16
C LEU A 134 35.90 16.58 -11.59
N ASN A 135 36.60 16.38 -10.48
CA ASN A 135 37.47 17.40 -9.90
C ASN A 135 38.60 17.82 -10.86
N HIS A 136 39.02 16.92 -11.75
CA HIS A 136 40.01 17.17 -12.79
C HIS A 136 39.43 17.71 -14.10
N SER A 137 38.14 18.06 -14.14
CA SER A 137 37.53 18.62 -15.36
C SER A 137 38.08 20.02 -15.68
N ALA A 138 38.40 20.27 -16.94
CA ALA A 138 38.87 21.56 -17.41
C ALA A 138 37.69 22.47 -17.79
N THR A 139 37.92 23.79 -17.76
CA THR A 139 36.95 24.76 -18.30
C THR A 139 36.89 24.61 -19.81
N PHE A 140 35.70 24.44 -20.36
CA PHE A 140 35.52 24.40 -21.81
C PHE A 140 35.38 25.82 -22.35
N LYS A 141 36.07 26.14 -23.45
CA LYS A 141 36.02 27.45 -24.08
C LYS A 141 34.58 27.73 -24.54
N THR A 142 33.95 28.74 -23.94
CA THR A 142 32.55 29.07 -24.24
C THR A 142 32.40 29.47 -25.72
N PRO A 143 31.56 28.77 -26.50
CA PRO A 143 31.27 29.17 -27.87
C PRO A 143 30.64 30.56 -27.93
N ALA A 144 30.93 31.33 -28.99
CA ALA A 144 30.45 32.71 -29.13
C ALA A 144 28.91 32.81 -29.14
N ASN A 145 28.22 31.78 -29.62
CA ASN A 145 26.77 31.71 -29.68
C ASN A 145 26.12 31.14 -28.40
N PHE A 146 26.89 30.65 -27.42
CA PHE A 146 26.34 29.97 -26.25
C PHE A 146 25.41 30.87 -25.43
N GLU A 147 25.78 32.13 -25.24
CA GLU A 147 24.97 33.08 -24.48
C GLU A 147 23.64 33.37 -25.20
N ARG A 148 23.65 33.41 -26.54
CA ARG A 148 22.42 33.52 -27.34
C ARG A 148 21.53 32.29 -27.16
N LEU A 149 22.09 31.09 -27.23
CA LEU A 149 21.34 29.83 -27.02
C LEU A 149 20.76 29.74 -25.61
N ARG A 150 21.50 30.17 -24.59
CA ARG A 150 21.05 30.24 -23.19
C ARG A 150 19.84 31.18 -23.04
N GLN A 151 19.91 32.35 -23.66
CA GLN A 151 18.84 33.34 -23.63
C GLN A 151 17.60 32.89 -24.42
N GLN A 152 17.77 32.26 -25.59
CA GLN A 152 16.68 31.68 -26.38
C GLN A 152 15.96 30.54 -25.63
N ASN A 153 16.70 29.77 -24.82
CA ASN A 153 16.13 28.80 -23.87
C ASN A 153 15.43 29.45 -22.67
N GLY A 154 15.42 30.79 -22.54
CA GLY A 154 14.80 31.50 -21.42
C GLY A 154 15.52 31.30 -20.08
N ILE A 155 16.79 30.87 -20.09
CA ILE A 155 17.55 30.60 -18.87
C ILE A 155 18.21 31.89 -18.41
N ARG A 156 17.82 32.38 -17.23
CA ARG A 156 18.42 33.57 -16.61
C ARG A 156 19.67 33.27 -15.79
N LYS A 157 19.80 32.05 -15.27
CA LYS A 157 20.93 31.62 -14.42
C LYS A 157 22.22 31.49 -15.26
N PRO A 158 23.40 31.84 -14.71
CA PRO A 158 24.66 31.54 -15.38
C PRO A 158 24.87 30.03 -15.48
N VAL A 159 25.30 29.56 -16.65
CA VAL A 159 25.59 28.15 -16.94
C VAL A 159 27.07 28.04 -17.28
N ALA A 160 27.81 27.17 -16.58
CA ALA A 160 29.22 26.92 -16.87
C ALA A 160 29.38 25.70 -17.78
N LEU A 161 30.41 25.71 -18.63
CA LEU A 161 30.78 24.58 -19.49
C LEU A 161 32.11 24.00 -19.02
N ARG A 162 32.16 22.68 -18.82
CA ARG A 162 33.37 21.95 -18.44
C ARG A 162 33.56 20.74 -19.35
N ILE A 163 34.79 20.30 -19.52
CA ILE A 163 35.16 19.11 -20.29
C ILE A 163 35.86 18.09 -19.39
N SER A 164 35.56 16.81 -19.58
CA SER A 164 36.14 15.73 -18.78
C SER A 164 36.32 14.46 -19.62
N THR A 165 37.46 13.78 -19.43
CA THR A 165 37.77 12.48 -20.03
C THR A 165 37.02 11.33 -19.35
N ASN A 166 36.56 11.55 -18.11
CA ASN A 166 35.84 10.54 -17.32
C ASN A 166 34.34 10.49 -17.59
N VAL A 167 33.87 11.21 -18.62
CA VAL A 167 32.45 11.38 -18.94
C VAL A 167 32.18 10.85 -20.35
N PRO A 168 31.38 9.79 -20.50
CA PRO A 168 31.17 9.15 -21.80
C PRO A 168 30.11 9.85 -22.67
N ALA A 169 29.30 10.74 -22.10
CA ALA A 169 28.27 11.49 -22.82
C ALA A 169 27.99 12.83 -22.11
N PRO A 170 27.52 13.87 -22.84
CA PRO A 170 27.11 15.14 -22.24
C PRO A 170 26.11 14.94 -21.11
N PHE A 171 26.26 15.72 -20.04
CA PHE A 171 25.23 15.79 -19.00
C PHE A 171 25.31 17.10 -18.22
N THR A 172 24.19 17.44 -17.59
CA THR A 172 24.05 18.63 -16.75
C THR A 172 24.04 18.28 -15.26
N LYS A 173 24.73 19.08 -14.45
CA LYS A 173 24.68 19.00 -12.98
C LYS A 173 24.40 20.36 -12.34
N GLY A 174 23.64 20.35 -11.25
CA GLY A 174 23.52 21.49 -10.33
C GLY A 174 22.27 22.32 -10.56
N PHE A 175 21.58 22.69 -9.47
CA PHE A 175 20.28 23.36 -9.54
C PHE A 175 20.38 24.90 -9.58
N ARG A 176 21.21 25.50 -8.71
CA ARG A 176 21.37 26.98 -8.62
C ARG A 176 22.43 27.52 -9.58
N LYS A 177 23.55 26.78 -9.71
CA LYS A 177 24.65 27.08 -10.63
C LYS A 177 24.84 25.84 -11.54
N PRO A 178 24.01 25.69 -12.58
CA PRO A 178 24.11 24.55 -13.47
C PRO A 178 25.44 24.55 -14.23
N VAL A 179 26.02 23.36 -14.39
CA VAL A 179 27.25 23.10 -15.12
C VAL A 179 26.98 21.99 -16.12
N ILE A 180 27.27 22.24 -17.39
CA ILE A 180 27.21 21.23 -18.45
C ILE A 180 28.61 20.63 -18.58
N TYR A 181 28.70 19.31 -18.44
CA TYR A 181 29.92 18.55 -18.67
C TYR A 181 29.87 17.94 -20.05
N LEU A 182 30.91 18.19 -20.83
CA LEU A 182 31.09 17.64 -22.17
C LEU A 182 32.16 16.54 -22.15
N PRO A 183 32.00 15.50 -22.98
CA PRO A 183 33.02 14.48 -23.19
C PRO A 183 34.19 15.07 -24.00
N GLU A 184 35.34 14.39 -24.00
CA GLU A 184 36.51 14.79 -24.79
C GLU A 184 36.21 14.85 -26.30
N SER A 185 35.32 13.98 -26.79
CA SER A 185 34.87 14.00 -28.18
C SER A 185 34.18 15.32 -28.59
N ALA A 186 33.73 16.13 -27.63
CA ALA A 186 33.17 17.45 -27.93
C ALA A 186 34.19 18.43 -28.54
N LEU A 187 35.49 18.17 -28.40
CA LEU A 187 36.54 18.99 -29.03
C LEU A 187 36.58 18.83 -30.56
N SER A 188 36.12 17.68 -31.08
CA SER A 188 36.12 17.42 -32.53
C SER A 188 34.79 17.75 -33.20
N TRP A 189 33.78 18.17 -32.43
CA TRP A 189 32.47 18.49 -32.99
C TRP A 189 32.47 19.80 -33.75
N ASN A 190 31.73 19.81 -34.86
CA ASN A 190 31.43 21.04 -35.57
C ASN A 190 30.43 21.90 -34.76
N ASN A 191 30.30 23.17 -35.14
CA ASN A 191 29.40 24.11 -34.43
C ASN A 191 27.94 23.63 -34.43
N HIS A 192 27.49 22.93 -35.46
CA HIS A 192 26.12 22.43 -35.56
C HIS A 192 25.87 21.31 -34.55
N GLN A 193 26.75 20.31 -34.50
CA GLN A 193 26.74 19.22 -33.52
C GLN A 193 26.78 19.75 -32.09
N LEU A 194 27.65 20.72 -31.83
CA LEU A 194 27.77 21.33 -30.51
C LEU A 194 26.48 22.09 -30.13
N ASN A 195 25.87 22.83 -31.05
CA ASN A 195 24.62 23.55 -30.79
C ASN A 195 23.46 22.61 -30.49
N HIS A 196 23.38 21.47 -31.18
CA HIS A 196 22.35 20.44 -30.94
C HIS A 196 22.44 19.92 -29.51
N VAL A 197 23.63 19.53 -29.08
CA VAL A 197 23.90 19.04 -27.72
C VAL A 197 23.65 20.14 -26.69
N LEU A 198 24.15 21.35 -26.91
CA LEU A 198 23.99 22.45 -25.94
C LEU A 198 22.52 22.85 -25.78
N CYS A 199 21.74 22.95 -26.86
CA CYS A 199 20.31 23.22 -26.77
C CYS A 199 19.55 22.11 -26.01
N HIS A 200 19.93 20.84 -26.24
CA HIS A 200 19.37 19.71 -25.51
C HIS A 200 19.65 19.79 -24.00
N GLU A 201 20.91 20.03 -23.60
CA GLU A 201 21.30 20.16 -22.20
C GLU A 201 20.69 21.40 -21.53
N LEU A 202 20.59 22.52 -22.26
CA LEU A 202 19.89 23.72 -21.79
C LEU A 202 18.39 23.43 -21.56
N ALA A 203 17.75 22.59 -22.38
CA ALA A 203 16.36 22.20 -22.16
C ALA A 203 16.17 21.45 -20.83
N HIS A 204 17.12 20.58 -20.43
CA HIS A 204 17.12 19.95 -19.10
C HIS A 204 17.23 20.98 -17.96
N ILE A 205 18.10 21.98 -18.11
CA ILE A 205 18.26 23.08 -17.13
C ILE A 205 16.97 23.88 -17.01
N ARG A 206 16.39 24.29 -18.15
CA ARG A 206 15.14 25.07 -18.20
C ARG A 206 13.98 24.35 -17.52
N ARG A 207 13.89 23.04 -17.68
CA ARG A 207 12.85 22.19 -17.09
C ARG A 207 13.15 21.73 -15.66
N ASN A 208 14.31 22.07 -15.11
CA ASN A 208 14.80 21.58 -13.82
C ASN A 208 14.74 20.05 -13.69
N ASP A 209 15.09 19.32 -14.75
CA ASP A 209 14.99 17.85 -14.77
C ASP A 209 15.81 17.18 -13.66
N ILE A 210 16.86 17.86 -13.15
CA ILE A 210 17.66 17.41 -12.00
C ILE A 210 16.80 17.11 -10.75
N LEU A 211 15.75 17.89 -10.49
CA LEU A 211 14.86 17.66 -9.35
C LEU A 211 14.00 16.42 -9.57
N ALA A 212 13.45 16.28 -10.78
CA ALA A 212 12.65 15.12 -11.14
C ALA A 212 13.48 13.83 -11.10
N ILE A 213 14.72 13.86 -11.62
CA ILE A 213 15.67 12.74 -11.55
C ILE A 213 15.99 12.38 -10.09
N SER A 214 16.23 13.38 -9.24
CA SER A 214 16.50 13.16 -7.81
C SER A 214 15.31 12.47 -7.13
N PHE A 215 14.09 12.94 -7.41
CA PHE A 215 12.86 12.32 -6.91
C PHE A 215 12.69 10.87 -7.40
N GLN A 216 12.92 10.60 -8.69
CA GLN A 216 12.88 9.24 -9.24
C GLN A 216 13.89 8.31 -8.56
N ASN A 217 15.09 8.81 -8.26
CA ASN A 217 16.13 8.02 -7.58
C ASN A 217 15.72 7.66 -6.15
N VAL A 218 15.11 8.59 -5.41
CA VAL A 218 14.55 8.29 -4.08
C VAL A 218 13.50 7.18 -4.17
N LEU A 219 12.59 7.25 -5.14
CA LEU A 219 11.58 6.20 -5.32
C LEU A 219 12.17 4.86 -5.72
N ASN A 220 13.19 4.84 -6.59
CA ASN A 220 13.89 3.60 -6.94
C ASN A 220 14.60 2.98 -5.72
N ILE A 221 15.08 3.79 -4.78
CA ILE A 221 15.67 3.29 -3.53
C ILE A 221 14.59 2.69 -2.63
N LEU A 222 13.46 3.38 -2.44
CA LEU A 222 12.36 2.91 -1.58
C LEU A 222 11.65 1.66 -2.15
N TYR A 223 11.49 1.63 -3.47
CA TYR A 223 10.81 0.57 -4.23
C TYR A 223 11.80 -0.28 -5.03
N PHE A 224 13.01 -0.51 -4.50
CA PHE A 224 14.07 -1.23 -5.23
C PHE A 224 13.62 -2.61 -5.73
N PHE A 225 12.70 -3.26 -5.01
CA PHE A 225 12.13 -4.57 -5.33
C PHE A 225 10.95 -4.53 -6.32
N HIS A 226 10.38 -3.35 -6.63
CA HIS A 226 9.11 -3.25 -7.35
C HIS A 226 9.31 -2.99 -8.87
N PRO A 227 9.14 -4.01 -9.75
CA PRO A 227 9.49 -3.89 -11.17
C PRO A 227 8.68 -2.83 -11.92
N LEU A 228 7.41 -2.59 -11.56
CA LEU A 228 6.60 -1.59 -12.25
C LEU A 228 7.08 -0.15 -12.00
N VAL A 229 7.70 0.13 -10.85
CA VAL A 229 8.28 1.44 -10.55
C VAL A 229 9.50 1.68 -11.44
N TRP A 230 10.34 0.67 -11.61
CA TRP A 230 11.44 0.70 -12.57
C TRP A 230 10.97 0.92 -14.02
N LEU A 231 9.92 0.21 -14.44
CA LEU A 231 9.35 0.37 -15.78
C LEU A 231 8.72 1.75 -15.99
N ALA A 232 7.99 2.28 -15.01
CA ALA A 232 7.44 3.63 -15.07
C ALA A 232 8.55 4.68 -15.17
N ASN A 233 9.61 4.55 -14.36
CA ASN A 233 10.78 5.41 -14.44
C ASN A 233 11.48 5.34 -15.80
N HIS A 234 11.53 4.15 -16.42
CA HIS A 234 12.02 3.98 -17.79
C HIS A 234 11.18 4.76 -18.81
N GLN A 235 9.86 4.70 -18.70
CA GLN A 235 8.99 5.46 -19.59
C GLN A 235 9.14 6.98 -19.39
N ILE A 236 9.20 7.45 -18.15
CA ILE A 236 9.38 8.88 -17.83
C ILE A 236 10.68 9.41 -18.44
N ASN A 237 11.77 8.66 -18.32
CA ASN A 237 13.05 9.07 -18.88
C ASN A 237 13.01 9.11 -20.40
N LEU A 238 12.40 8.11 -21.06
CA LEU A 238 12.22 8.16 -22.52
C LEU A 238 11.42 9.40 -22.95
N GLN A 239 10.34 9.74 -22.25
CA GLN A 239 9.56 10.94 -22.58
C GLN A 239 10.34 12.24 -22.27
N ARG A 240 11.14 12.26 -21.20
CA ARG A 240 12.00 13.41 -20.87
C ARG A 240 12.97 13.73 -21.99
N GLU A 241 13.65 12.72 -22.51
CA GLU A 241 14.59 12.86 -23.63
C GLU A 241 13.89 13.41 -24.87
N LYS A 242 12.72 12.86 -25.22
CA LYS A 242 11.91 13.34 -26.35
C LYS A 242 11.51 14.80 -26.21
N ILE A 243 11.13 15.24 -25.01
CA ILE A 243 10.78 16.64 -24.75
C ILE A 243 12.00 17.55 -24.91
N CYS A 244 13.20 17.09 -24.53
CA CYS A 244 14.42 17.87 -24.70
C CYS A 244 14.86 17.93 -26.17
N ASP A 245 14.70 16.82 -26.91
CA ASP A 245 14.88 16.79 -28.36
C ASP A 245 13.92 17.77 -29.06
N ASP A 246 12.63 17.72 -28.72
CA ASP A 246 11.61 18.63 -29.23
C ASP A 246 11.95 20.11 -28.95
N ALA A 247 12.43 20.41 -27.74
CA ALA A 247 12.82 21.76 -27.35
C ALA A 247 14.06 22.24 -28.12
N ALA A 248 15.05 21.37 -28.32
CA ALA A 248 16.25 21.71 -29.08
C ALA A 248 15.91 22.01 -30.55
N ILE A 249 15.06 21.19 -31.17
CA ILE A 249 14.63 21.39 -32.56
C ILE A 249 13.87 22.70 -32.73
N GLN A 250 12.96 23.04 -31.79
CA GLN A 250 12.22 24.31 -31.85
C GLN A 250 13.10 25.55 -31.72
N ILE A 251 14.16 25.49 -30.91
CA ILE A 251 15.05 26.63 -30.68
C ILE A 251 16.02 26.83 -31.84
N LEU A 252 16.48 25.73 -32.43
CA LEU A 252 17.40 25.75 -33.56
C LEU A 252 16.68 26.00 -34.90
N ASP A 253 15.35 25.91 -34.93
CA ASP A 253 14.51 26.03 -36.13
C ASP A 253 14.96 25.07 -37.25
N GLU A 254 15.26 23.82 -36.85
CA GLU A 254 15.80 22.81 -37.74
C GLU A 254 14.80 21.69 -38.06
N ASN A 255 15.11 20.92 -39.11
CA ASN A 255 14.34 19.73 -39.42
C ASN A 255 14.64 18.59 -38.41
N PRO A 256 13.63 17.92 -37.83
CA PRO A 256 13.82 16.77 -36.94
C PRO A 256 14.74 15.67 -37.48
N ALA A 257 14.76 15.45 -38.80
CA ALA A 257 15.63 14.46 -39.44
C ALA A 257 17.12 14.88 -39.43
N SER A 258 17.41 16.18 -39.57
CA SER A 258 18.78 16.72 -39.47
C SER A 258 19.34 16.56 -38.06
N TYR A 259 18.52 16.92 -37.07
CA TYR A 259 18.82 16.73 -35.66
C TYR A 259 19.01 15.24 -35.32
N GLY A 260 18.12 14.37 -35.80
CA GLY A 260 18.19 12.92 -35.57
C GLY A 260 19.49 12.26 -36.09
N ARG A 261 20.03 12.73 -37.22
CA ARG A 261 21.33 12.27 -37.74
C ARG A 261 22.47 12.67 -36.82
N THR A 262 22.51 13.95 -36.45
CA THR A 262 23.50 14.49 -35.50
C THR A 262 23.49 13.74 -34.17
N LEU A 263 22.30 13.41 -33.67
CA LEU A 263 22.11 12.61 -32.47
C LEU A 263 22.74 11.21 -32.62
N ILE A 264 22.48 10.50 -33.73
CA ILE A 264 23.06 9.17 -33.98
C ILE A 264 24.58 9.22 -34.10
N ASP A 265 25.12 10.19 -34.84
CA ASP A 265 26.57 10.31 -35.09
C ASP A 265 27.34 10.54 -33.77
N ASN A 266 26.82 11.44 -32.92
CA ASN A 266 27.41 11.68 -31.61
C ASN A 266 27.26 10.45 -30.69
N LEU A 267 26.10 9.77 -30.74
CA LEU A 267 25.83 8.60 -29.89
C LEU A 267 26.68 7.37 -30.23
N GLN A 268 27.01 7.14 -31.50
CA GLN A 268 27.93 6.05 -31.85
C GLN A 268 29.27 6.21 -31.12
N SER A 269 29.78 7.44 -31.00
CA SER A 269 31.01 7.72 -30.26
C SER A 269 30.88 7.46 -28.74
N PHE A 270 29.69 7.66 -28.17
CA PHE A 270 29.40 7.47 -26.74
C PHE A 270 29.18 6.01 -26.34
N LEU A 271 28.76 5.14 -27.26
CA LEU A 271 28.49 3.72 -26.98
C LEU A 271 29.77 2.87 -26.83
N VAL A 272 30.92 3.33 -27.34
CA VAL A 272 32.19 2.58 -27.35
C VAL A 272 32.91 2.59 -26.00
N HIS A 273 32.66 3.58 -25.12
CA HIS A 273 33.47 3.81 -23.91
C HIS A 273 32.75 3.44 -22.59
N ARG A 274 32.37 2.18 -22.37
CA ARG A 274 31.63 1.77 -21.15
C ARG A 274 32.49 1.17 -20.03
N ARG A 275 32.70 1.98 -18.98
CA ARG A 275 32.74 1.52 -17.56
C ARG A 275 31.96 2.53 -16.70
N LEU A 276 30.69 2.23 -16.40
CA LEU A 276 29.86 3.06 -15.51
C LEU A 276 29.17 2.22 -14.43
N PRO A 277 28.96 2.79 -13.21
CA PRO A 277 28.49 2.07 -12.04
C PRO A 277 27.01 1.65 -12.09
N LEU A 278 26.73 0.48 -11.52
CA LEU A 278 25.51 -0.34 -11.66
C LEU A 278 24.18 0.32 -11.26
N ILE A 279 24.18 1.32 -10.38
CA ILE A 279 22.94 2.02 -9.94
C ILE A 279 22.65 3.27 -10.79
N ALA A 280 23.66 3.78 -11.51
CA ALA A 280 23.46 4.76 -12.59
C ALA A 280 23.08 4.08 -13.92
N ASN A 281 23.14 2.74 -14.01
CA ASN A 281 22.84 1.96 -15.22
C ASN A 281 21.34 1.79 -15.54
N GLY A 282 20.42 2.34 -14.74
CA GLY A 282 18.99 2.11 -14.96
C GLY A 282 18.41 2.73 -16.24
N LEU A 283 18.94 3.86 -16.74
CA LEU A 283 18.08 4.72 -17.58
C LEU A 283 18.71 5.49 -18.74
N PHE A 284 20.04 5.62 -18.87
CA PHE A 284 20.55 6.67 -19.75
C PHE A 284 20.80 6.29 -21.22
N PHE A 285 21.25 5.08 -21.58
CA PHE A 285 21.52 4.80 -23.01
C PHE A 285 21.39 3.31 -23.36
N SER A 286 20.17 2.76 -23.36
CA SER A 286 19.96 1.47 -24.05
C SER A 286 19.85 1.71 -25.56
N LYS A 287 20.43 0.84 -26.39
CA LYS A 287 20.24 0.85 -27.85
C LYS A 287 18.76 0.99 -28.22
N LYS A 288 17.88 0.35 -27.44
CA LYS A 288 16.41 0.44 -27.59
C LYS A 288 15.86 1.85 -27.34
N THR A 289 16.38 2.59 -26.36
CA THR A 289 15.96 3.97 -26.07
C THR A 289 16.32 4.91 -27.22
N ILE A 290 17.52 4.73 -27.79
CA ILE A 290 18.02 5.53 -28.92
C ILE A 290 17.15 5.28 -30.16
N ILE A 291 16.89 4.01 -30.48
CA ILE A 291 16.00 3.64 -31.59
C ILE A 291 14.62 4.29 -31.42
N ARG A 292 14.04 4.24 -30.21
CA ARG A 292 12.74 4.87 -29.93
C ARG A 292 12.75 6.40 -30.05
N ARG A 293 13.87 7.06 -29.77
CA ARG A 293 14.05 8.51 -29.99
C ARG A 293 14.12 8.80 -31.48
N PHE A 294 14.91 8.03 -32.23
CA PHE A 294 15.02 8.18 -33.68
C PHE A 294 13.68 7.90 -34.38
N GLU A 295 12.99 6.82 -34.05
CA GLU A 295 11.64 6.51 -34.55
C GLU A 295 10.65 7.64 -34.24
N TYR A 296 10.75 8.24 -33.06
CA TYR A 296 9.92 9.39 -32.68
C TYR A 296 10.20 10.60 -33.58
N LEU A 297 11.48 10.96 -33.76
CA LEU A 297 11.92 12.09 -34.58
C LEU A 297 11.61 11.89 -36.07
N SER A 298 11.77 10.67 -36.58
CA SER A 298 11.51 10.33 -37.99
C SER A 298 10.01 10.37 -38.32
N ASN A 299 9.15 10.02 -37.36
CA ASN A 299 7.71 9.98 -37.57
C ASN A 299 7.01 11.34 -37.31
N HIS A 300 7.62 12.23 -36.54
CA HIS A 300 7.06 13.57 -36.24
C HIS A 300 7.51 14.59 -37.29
N GLY A 301 6.97 14.45 -38.50
CA GLY A 301 7.11 15.44 -39.56
C GLY A 301 6.46 16.77 -39.18
N LYS A 302 7.29 17.79 -38.94
CA LYS A 302 6.99 19.24 -38.83
C LYS A 302 6.13 19.73 -37.65
N GLU A 303 5.19 18.98 -37.08
CA GLU A 303 4.36 19.48 -35.97
C GLU A 303 4.83 19.00 -34.57
N ILE A 304 5.86 19.65 -34.03
CA ILE A 304 6.27 19.43 -32.64
C ILE A 304 5.31 20.16 -31.69
N LYS A 305 4.38 19.42 -31.07
CA LYS A 305 3.41 19.97 -30.11
C LYS A 305 3.96 19.94 -28.69
N MET A 306 4.56 21.05 -28.25
CA MET A 306 5.02 21.22 -26.86
C MET A 306 3.91 21.70 -25.90
N LYS A 307 2.75 22.15 -26.41
CA LYS A 307 1.61 22.58 -25.59
C LYS A 307 0.57 21.47 -25.47
N LEU A 308 0.04 21.30 -24.26
CA LEU A 308 -1.06 20.38 -23.96
C LEU A 308 -2.38 20.95 -24.48
N GLY A 309 -3.09 20.17 -25.30
CA GLY A 309 -4.45 20.49 -25.73
C GLY A 309 -5.47 20.37 -24.57
N PRO A 310 -6.68 20.97 -24.71
CA PRO A 310 -7.68 20.96 -23.64
C PRO A 310 -8.09 19.54 -23.23
N ALA A 311 -8.33 18.65 -24.19
CA ALA A 311 -8.66 17.24 -23.92
C ALA A 311 -7.56 16.50 -23.14
N GLN A 312 -6.28 16.80 -23.42
CA GLN A 312 -5.15 16.19 -22.70
C GLN A 312 -5.10 16.65 -21.24
N LYS A 313 -5.38 17.93 -20.99
CA LYS A 313 -5.48 18.47 -19.62
C LYS A 313 -6.62 17.81 -18.84
N SER A 314 -7.78 17.63 -19.48
CA SER A 314 -8.92 16.95 -18.86
C SER A 314 -8.58 15.50 -18.49
N ILE A 315 -7.90 14.75 -19.36
CA ILE A 315 -7.45 13.38 -19.05
C ILE A 315 -6.46 13.36 -17.89
N ILE A 316 -5.46 14.24 -17.87
CA ILE A 316 -4.51 14.35 -16.76
C ILE A 316 -5.24 14.68 -15.45
N LEU A 317 -6.22 15.59 -15.49
CA LEU A 317 -7.02 15.97 -14.33
C LEU A 317 -7.86 14.79 -13.81
N LEU A 318 -8.51 14.04 -14.71
CA LEU A 318 -9.30 12.87 -14.33
C LEU A 318 -8.44 11.76 -13.69
N ILE A 319 -7.27 11.47 -14.25
CA ILE A 319 -6.34 10.49 -13.68
C ILE A 319 -5.77 11.03 -12.35
N GLY A 320 -5.42 12.31 -12.30
CA GLY A 320 -4.95 12.95 -11.08
C GLY A 320 -5.99 12.90 -9.95
N LEU A 321 -7.26 13.15 -10.28
CA LEU A 321 -8.38 13.02 -9.36
C LEU A 321 -8.58 11.56 -8.93
N PHE A 322 -8.46 10.59 -9.83
CA PHE A 322 -8.48 9.17 -9.48
C PHE A 322 -7.33 8.78 -8.53
N VAL A 323 -6.11 9.27 -8.78
CA VAL A 323 -4.95 9.08 -7.88
C VAL A 323 -5.19 9.72 -6.52
N LEU A 324 -5.83 10.90 -6.47
CA LEU A 324 -6.14 11.59 -5.23
C LEU A 324 -7.27 10.89 -4.45
N ILE A 325 -8.35 10.49 -5.12
CA ILE A 325 -9.47 9.76 -4.51
C ILE A 325 -8.95 8.45 -3.91
N THR A 326 -8.13 7.69 -4.65
CA THR A 326 -7.51 6.45 -4.12
C THR A 326 -6.50 6.70 -2.99
N ALA A 327 -6.15 7.96 -2.69
CA ALA A 327 -5.30 8.35 -1.58
C ALA A 327 -6.06 9.04 -0.41
N CYS A 328 -7.32 9.43 -0.59
CA CYS A 328 -8.06 10.29 0.34
C CYS A 328 -9.36 9.68 0.89
N VAL A 329 -9.60 8.37 0.75
CA VAL A 329 -10.76 7.75 1.41
C VAL A 329 -10.42 7.51 2.88
N ASN A 330 -10.71 8.51 3.71
CA ASN A 330 -10.81 8.34 5.15
C ASN A 330 -11.97 7.41 5.46
N GLU A 331 -11.74 6.46 6.37
CA GLU A 331 -12.79 5.85 7.18
C GLU A 331 -13.60 6.99 7.84
N THR A 332 -14.79 7.28 7.31
CA THR A 332 -15.86 7.65 8.21
C THR A 332 -16.13 6.42 9.06
N GLU A 333 -15.80 6.51 10.35
CA GLU A 333 -16.30 5.62 11.39
C GLU A 333 -17.82 5.46 11.20
N GLN A 334 -18.23 4.36 10.57
CA GLN A 334 -19.48 3.71 10.95
C GLN A 334 -19.11 2.59 11.88
N ASN A 335 -19.25 2.87 13.18
CA ASN A 335 -19.57 1.87 14.19
C ASN A 335 -20.79 1.06 13.72
N GLN A 336 -20.54 0.02 12.93
CA GLN A 336 -21.36 -1.16 12.86
C GLN A 336 -20.42 -2.36 12.95
N THR A 337 -20.29 -2.82 14.19
CA THR A 337 -19.75 -4.11 14.59
C THR A 337 -20.17 -5.19 13.61
N THR A 338 -19.26 -5.60 12.73
CA THR A 338 -19.36 -6.86 12.02
C THR A 338 -18.17 -7.71 12.44
N SER A 339 -18.42 -8.57 13.43
CA SER A 339 -17.53 -9.67 13.79
C SER A 339 -17.26 -10.53 12.55
N PRO A 340 -16.03 -11.02 12.35
CA PRO A 340 -15.60 -11.65 11.11
C PRO A 340 -16.12 -13.09 11.03
N THR A 341 -16.69 -13.45 9.88
CA THR A 341 -17.12 -14.83 9.58
C THR A 341 -15.90 -15.68 9.19
N LEU A 342 -15.64 -16.77 9.93
CA LEU A 342 -14.84 -17.90 9.46
C LEU A 342 -15.72 -19.17 9.43
N SER A 343 -15.95 -19.62 8.20
CA SER A 343 -16.22 -20.99 7.73
C SER A 343 -17.24 -21.90 8.43
N LYS A 344 -18.30 -22.22 7.67
CA LYS A 344 -18.98 -23.53 7.54
C LYS A 344 -19.25 -24.31 8.84
N GLN A 345 -20.48 -24.21 9.35
CA GLN A 345 -21.37 -25.35 9.65
C GLN A 345 -22.73 -24.85 10.17
N SER A 346 -23.80 -25.49 9.67
CA SER A 346 -25.23 -25.43 10.01
C SER A 346 -25.88 -24.09 10.38
N GLU A 347 -26.72 -23.63 9.45
CA GLU A 347 -27.69 -22.55 9.58
C GLU A 347 -28.69 -22.86 10.71
N LEU A 348 -28.53 -22.22 11.88
CA LEU A 348 -29.52 -22.20 12.96
C LEU A 348 -30.68 -21.29 12.54
N VAL A 349 -31.85 -21.89 12.31
CA VAL A 349 -33.10 -21.18 12.07
C VAL A 349 -33.54 -20.51 13.37
N VAL A 350 -33.35 -19.19 13.49
CA VAL A 350 -33.94 -18.39 14.55
C VAL A 350 -35.39 -18.10 14.18
N THR A 351 -36.34 -18.63 14.95
CA THR A 351 -37.76 -18.29 14.82
C THR A 351 -38.01 -16.86 15.33
N PRO A 352 -38.75 -16.01 14.59
CA PRO A 352 -38.88 -14.58 14.88
C PRO A 352 -40.05 -14.29 15.83
N ASP A 353 -40.10 -14.95 17.00
CA ASP A 353 -41.15 -14.65 17.98
C ASP A 353 -40.66 -14.80 19.43
N THR A 354 -39.81 -13.87 19.88
CA THR A 354 -39.65 -13.60 21.31
C THR A 354 -39.81 -12.10 21.56
N ALA A 355 -40.91 -11.77 22.23
CA ALA A 355 -41.33 -10.43 22.56
C ALA A 355 -40.25 -9.65 23.34
N LYS A 356 -40.16 -8.34 23.08
CA LYS A 356 -39.34 -7.32 23.77
C LYS A 356 -39.21 -7.62 25.28
N VAL A 357 -38.10 -8.22 25.68
CA VAL A 357 -37.77 -8.46 27.09
C VAL A 357 -37.32 -7.13 27.72
N LYS A 358 -38.13 -6.59 28.64
CA LYS A 358 -37.78 -5.38 29.42
C LYS A 358 -36.71 -5.75 30.44
N PHE A 359 -35.48 -5.31 30.24
CA PHE A 359 -34.38 -5.52 31.18
C PHE A 359 -34.65 -4.75 32.49
N VAL A 360 -34.66 -5.46 33.61
CA VAL A 360 -34.79 -4.87 34.96
C VAL A 360 -33.45 -5.06 35.67
N PRO A 361 -32.71 -3.99 35.99
CA PRO A 361 -31.45 -4.11 36.72
C PRO A 361 -31.71 -4.61 38.14
N TYR A 362 -30.81 -5.43 38.68
CA TYR A 362 -30.85 -6.02 40.02
C TYR A 362 -29.45 -6.01 40.64
N ASP A 363 -29.38 -6.01 41.97
CA ASP A 363 -28.12 -5.97 42.75
C ASP A 363 -27.60 -7.37 43.05
N SER A 364 -28.49 -8.35 43.20
CA SER A 364 -28.14 -9.76 43.39
C SER A 364 -28.96 -10.66 42.45
N PRO A 365 -28.33 -11.58 41.71
CA PRO A 365 -29.02 -12.46 40.77
C PRO A 365 -29.92 -13.46 41.49
N PRO A 366 -30.96 -13.97 40.82
CA PRO A 366 -31.73 -15.07 41.36
C PRO A 366 -30.91 -16.35 41.30
N GLU A 367 -30.90 -17.12 42.39
CA GLU A 367 -30.13 -18.36 42.51
C GLU A 367 -31.06 -19.55 42.76
N PRO A 368 -30.87 -20.71 42.11
CA PRO A 368 -31.64 -21.91 42.42
C PRO A 368 -31.41 -22.35 43.87
N VAL A 369 -32.47 -22.72 44.58
CA VAL A 369 -32.40 -23.26 45.94
C VAL A 369 -31.74 -24.63 45.86
N GLY A 370 -30.49 -24.73 46.34
CA GLY A 370 -29.64 -25.92 46.17
C GLY A 370 -28.55 -25.80 45.07
N GLY A 371 -28.40 -24.62 44.46
CA GLY A 371 -27.41 -24.34 43.42
C GLY A 371 -27.74 -25.00 42.08
N PHE A 372 -26.87 -24.84 41.08
CA PHE A 372 -27.09 -25.40 39.73
C PHE A 372 -27.20 -26.93 39.69
N LYS A 373 -26.73 -27.62 40.74
CA LYS A 373 -26.90 -29.07 40.91
C LYS A 373 -28.37 -29.47 41.09
N ALA A 374 -29.20 -28.64 41.72
CA ALA A 374 -30.63 -28.91 41.88
C ALA A 374 -31.37 -28.93 40.53
N ILE A 375 -30.95 -28.07 39.59
CA ILE A 375 -31.49 -28.06 38.23
C ILE A 375 -31.09 -29.36 37.53
N GLN A 376 -29.82 -29.76 37.60
CA GLN A 376 -29.33 -31.00 36.98
C GLN A 376 -30.03 -32.26 37.51
N GLN A 377 -30.37 -32.30 38.80
CA GLN A 377 -31.12 -33.42 39.41
C GLN A 377 -32.56 -33.55 38.87
N ASN A 378 -33.14 -32.45 38.39
CA ASN A 378 -34.48 -32.42 37.81
C ASN A 378 -34.46 -32.66 36.29
N VAL A 379 -33.28 -32.68 35.65
CA VAL A 379 -33.14 -32.98 34.22
C VAL A 379 -33.34 -34.47 33.99
N ILE A 380 -34.43 -34.82 33.32
CA ILE A 380 -34.71 -36.18 32.88
C ILE A 380 -34.37 -36.28 31.40
N TYR A 381 -33.31 -36.99 31.07
CA TYR A 381 -32.86 -37.18 29.70
C TYR A 381 -33.77 -38.20 28.99
N PRO A 382 -34.50 -37.84 27.92
CA PRO A 382 -35.43 -38.75 27.25
C PRO A 382 -34.71 -39.97 26.68
N GLN A 383 -35.26 -41.17 26.90
CA GLN A 383 -34.62 -42.43 26.53
C GLN A 383 -34.36 -42.55 25.02
N PHE A 384 -35.30 -42.06 24.20
CA PHE A 384 -35.14 -41.96 22.75
C PHE A 384 -33.91 -41.12 22.34
N ASP A 385 -33.68 -39.98 23.00
CA ASP A 385 -32.54 -39.10 22.71
C ASP A 385 -31.22 -39.69 23.22
N GLN A 386 -31.25 -40.53 24.26
CA GLN A 386 -30.08 -41.30 24.71
C GLN A 386 -29.70 -42.37 23.70
N ASP A 387 -30.68 -43.17 23.27
CA ASP A 387 -30.49 -44.26 22.31
C ASP A 387 -30.05 -43.74 20.93
N ALA A 388 -30.51 -42.54 20.55
CA ALA A 388 -30.15 -41.86 19.32
C ALA A 388 -28.82 -41.08 19.38
N GLY A 389 -28.17 -41.02 20.56
CA GLY A 389 -26.88 -40.34 20.72
C GLY A 389 -26.97 -38.80 20.68
N HIS A 390 -28.13 -38.21 20.94
CA HIS A 390 -28.37 -36.78 20.78
C HIS A 390 -27.81 -35.97 21.96
N GLU A 391 -26.66 -35.35 21.81
CA GLU A 391 -26.07 -34.43 22.81
C GLU A 391 -26.27 -32.95 22.42
N GLY A 392 -26.19 -32.04 23.40
CA GLY A 392 -26.29 -30.62 23.12
C GLY A 392 -26.41 -29.74 24.35
N THR A 393 -26.34 -28.42 24.14
CA THR A 393 -26.62 -27.43 25.19
C THR A 393 -27.93 -26.72 24.85
N VAL A 394 -28.93 -26.84 25.72
CA VAL A 394 -30.17 -26.06 25.61
C VAL A 394 -30.02 -24.83 26.51
N VAL A 395 -30.20 -23.63 25.97
CA VAL A 395 -30.25 -22.41 26.78
C VAL A 395 -31.68 -21.96 26.90
N VAL A 396 -32.20 -21.99 28.12
CA VAL A 396 -33.58 -21.63 28.43
C VAL A 396 -33.61 -20.23 29.04
N GLN A 397 -34.47 -19.37 28.52
CA GLN A 397 -34.78 -18.05 29.08
C GLN A 397 -36.00 -18.18 30.01
N ALA A 398 -35.76 -18.11 31.32
CA ALA A 398 -36.78 -18.27 32.34
C ALA A 398 -37.10 -16.92 33.01
N PHE A 399 -38.39 -16.65 33.26
CA PHE A 399 -38.81 -15.53 34.10
C PHE A 399 -39.05 -16.01 35.52
N ILE A 400 -38.31 -15.43 36.47
CA ILE A 400 -38.43 -15.72 37.90
C ILE A 400 -39.18 -14.57 38.54
N ASP A 401 -40.25 -14.87 39.27
CA ASP A 401 -41.08 -13.88 39.96
C ASP A 401 -40.47 -13.43 41.31
N GLU A 402 -41.12 -12.48 41.97
CA GLU A 402 -40.72 -11.93 43.28
C GLU A 402 -40.75 -12.98 44.41
N ASN A 403 -41.42 -14.12 44.20
CA ASN A 403 -41.51 -15.23 45.15
C ASN A 403 -40.51 -16.35 44.84
N GLY A 404 -39.74 -16.24 43.75
CA GLY A 404 -38.77 -17.24 43.32
C GLY A 404 -39.38 -18.41 42.53
N ASN A 405 -40.59 -18.27 41.99
CA ASN A 405 -41.23 -19.24 41.12
C ASN A 405 -40.94 -18.92 39.65
N VAL A 406 -40.81 -19.95 38.83
CA VAL A 406 -40.64 -19.81 37.37
C VAL A 406 -42.01 -19.70 36.72
N SER A 407 -42.17 -18.72 35.82
CA SER A 407 -43.41 -18.51 35.07
C SER A 407 -43.43 -19.31 33.76
N ASP A 408 -44.64 -19.62 33.28
CA ASP A 408 -44.91 -20.25 31.96
C ASP A 408 -44.43 -19.41 30.76
N LYS A 409 -43.92 -18.18 31.00
CA LYS A 409 -43.26 -17.33 29.99
C LYS A 409 -41.83 -17.79 29.66
N THR A 410 -41.48 -19.03 29.98
CA THR A 410 -40.16 -19.60 29.75
C THR A 410 -40.03 -19.98 28.28
N THR A 411 -39.00 -19.46 27.61
CA THR A 411 -38.74 -19.69 26.18
C THR A 411 -37.37 -20.29 25.95
N ILE A 412 -37.17 -20.93 24.81
CA ILE A 412 -35.87 -21.48 24.42
C ILE A 412 -35.11 -20.37 23.69
N LEU A 413 -33.96 -19.97 24.24
CA LEU A 413 -33.09 -18.97 23.65
C LEU A 413 -32.09 -19.61 22.67
N ILE A 414 -31.60 -20.79 23.00
CA ILE A 414 -30.74 -21.60 22.12
C ILE A 414 -31.30 -23.03 22.13
N SER A 415 -31.81 -23.42 20.97
CA SER A 415 -32.32 -24.76 20.66
C SER A 415 -31.15 -25.74 20.53
N SER A 416 -31.31 -26.95 21.08
CA SER A 416 -30.36 -28.05 20.85
C SER A 416 -30.61 -28.75 19.51
N GLY A 417 -31.68 -28.39 18.80
CA GLY A 417 -32.14 -29.07 17.58
C GLY A 417 -32.98 -30.32 17.86
N PHE A 418 -33.17 -30.70 19.13
CA PHE A 418 -33.91 -31.90 19.55
C PHE A 418 -35.03 -31.51 20.52
N GLU A 419 -36.28 -31.65 20.06
CA GLU A 419 -37.48 -31.26 20.81
C GLU A 419 -37.59 -31.98 22.18
N GLY A 420 -37.09 -33.22 22.27
CA GLY A 420 -37.07 -33.98 23.52
C GLY A 420 -36.16 -33.37 24.59
N LEU A 421 -34.94 -32.97 24.21
CA LEU A 421 -33.99 -32.30 25.12
C LEU A 421 -34.50 -30.93 25.56
N GLU A 422 -35.18 -30.22 24.66
CA GLU A 422 -35.76 -28.91 24.93
C GLU A 422 -36.90 -28.96 25.94
N LYS A 423 -37.82 -29.93 25.80
CA LYS A 423 -38.89 -30.17 26.78
C LYS A 423 -38.31 -30.56 28.13
N ALA A 424 -37.32 -31.45 28.15
CA ALA A 424 -36.62 -31.86 29.37
C ALA A 424 -35.95 -30.68 30.10
N ALA A 425 -35.37 -29.74 29.34
CA ALA A 425 -34.74 -28.54 29.88
C ALA A 425 -35.75 -27.57 30.51
N ILE A 426 -36.89 -27.33 29.84
CA ILE A 426 -37.96 -26.47 30.38
C ILE A 426 -38.55 -27.10 31.64
N ASP A 427 -38.88 -28.39 31.61
CA ASP A 427 -39.48 -29.11 32.74
C ASP A 427 -38.57 -29.10 33.98
N ALA A 428 -37.26 -29.25 33.80
CA ALA A 428 -36.29 -29.21 34.89
C ALA A 428 -36.24 -27.83 35.58
N ILE A 429 -36.32 -26.76 34.80
CA ILE A 429 -36.32 -25.39 35.31
C ILE A 429 -37.64 -25.06 36.00
N MET A 430 -38.78 -25.46 35.43
CA MET A 430 -40.11 -25.26 36.02
C MET A 430 -40.27 -25.97 37.38
N LYS A 431 -39.61 -27.12 37.57
CA LYS A 431 -39.61 -27.86 38.85
C LYS A 431 -38.66 -27.28 39.90
N THR A 432 -37.77 -26.36 39.53
CA THR A 432 -36.76 -25.82 40.42
C THR A 432 -37.25 -24.53 41.08
N LYS A 433 -37.13 -24.43 42.40
CA LYS A 433 -37.42 -23.21 43.14
C LYS A 433 -36.19 -22.30 43.18
N PHE A 434 -36.37 -21.01 42.98
CA PHE A 434 -35.31 -20.01 42.99
C PHE A 434 -35.42 -19.10 44.22
N LYS A 435 -34.30 -18.49 44.61
CA LYS A 435 -34.28 -17.26 45.39
C LYS A 435 -34.54 -16.11 44.42
N PRO A 436 -35.46 -15.17 44.72
CA PRO A 436 -35.75 -14.05 43.82
C PRO A 436 -34.55 -13.11 43.69
N ALA A 437 -34.50 -12.35 42.60
CA ALA A 437 -33.51 -11.30 42.42
C ALA A 437 -33.80 -10.16 43.40
N ILE A 438 -32.76 -9.51 43.94
CA ILE A 438 -32.90 -8.41 44.89
C ILE A 438 -32.48 -7.10 44.22
N ARG A 439 -33.30 -6.06 44.37
CA ARG A 439 -32.97 -4.67 44.00
C ARG A 439 -33.37 -3.74 45.14
N GLU A 440 -32.43 -2.96 45.67
CA GLU A 440 -32.66 -2.06 46.79
C GLU A 440 -33.36 -2.76 47.97
N ASP A 441 -32.86 -3.95 48.35
CA ASP A 441 -33.40 -4.83 49.41
C ASP A 441 -34.84 -5.34 49.20
N LYS A 442 -35.39 -5.21 47.98
CA LYS A 442 -36.73 -5.74 47.62
C LYS A 442 -36.62 -6.84 46.56
N PRO A 443 -37.44 -7.90 46.64
CA PRO A 443 -37.50 -8.91 45.60
C PRO A 443 -38.10 -8.32 44.31
N VAL A 444 -37.50 -8.64 43.16
CA VAL A 444 -37.94 -8.20 41.83
C VAL A 444 -37.96 -9.37 40.86
N GLY A 445 -38.96 -9.40 39.97
CA GLY A 445 -39.06 -10.41 38.93
C GLY A 445 -38.16 -10.09 37.72
N VAL A 446 -37.38 -11.07 37.26
CA VAL A 446 -36.36 -10.88 36.20
C VAL A 446 -36.30 -12.07 35.24
N PHE A 447 -35.85 -11.81 34.01
CA PHE A 447 -35.50 -12.86 33.05
C PHE A 447 -34.03 -13.25 33.21
N ILE A 448 -33.75 -14.55 33.28
CA ILE A 448 -32.39 -15.09 33.26
C ILE A 448 -32.25 -16.19 32.20
N SER A 449 -31.02 -16.40 31.74
CA SER A 449 -30.67 -17.47 30.79
C SER A 449 -29.90 -18.57 31.51
N ILE A 450 -30.43 -19.78 31.46
CA ILE A 450 -29.85 -20.96 32.14
C ILE A 450 -29.41 -21.96 31.05
N PRO A 451 -28.11 -22.24 30.91
CA PRO A 451 -27.63 -23.31 30.04
C PRO A 451 -27.78 -24.67 30.74
N ILE A 452 -28.39 -25.63 30.05
CA ILE A 452 -28.49 -27.03 30.46
C ILE A 452 -27.69 -27.86 29.46
N LEU A 453 -26.67 -28.56 29.96
CA LEU A 453 -25.81 -29.43 29.17
C LEU A 453 -26.35 -30.88 29.21
N PHE A 454 -26.62 -31.42 28.04
CA PHE A 454 -26.93 -32.83 27.80
C PHE A 454 -25.70 -33.50 27.19
N LYS A 455 -25.10 -34.42 27.96
CA LYS A 455 -23.93 -35.19 27.56
C LYS A 455 -24.15 -36.64 27.99
N LEU A 456 -23.75 -37.58 27.14
CA LEU A 456 -23.79 -39.01 27.42
C LEU A 456 -22.52 -39.39 28.19
N ASP A 457 -22.69 -40.12 29.29
CA ASP A 457 -21.56 -40.66 30.03
C ASP A 457 -20.95 -41.81 29.23
N SER A 458 -19.69 -41.67 28.84
CA SER A 458 -18.95 -42.68 28.07
C SER A 458 -18.50 -43.90 28.89
N GLU A 459 -19.22 -44.23 29.96
CA GLU A 459 -18.95 -45.37 30.83
C GLU A 459 -20.24 -46.13 31.14
N LYS A 460 -20.57 -47.06 30.23
CA LYS A 460 -21.26 -48.33 30.51
C LYS A 460 -21.22 -49.18 29.25
N THR A 461 -20.04 -49.74 28.99
CA THR A 461 -19.91 -50.94 28.18
C THR A 461 -19.68 -52.08 29.17
N GLU A 462 -20.75 -52.79 29.50
CA GLU A 462 -20.69 -54.19 29.95
C GLU A 462 -21.64 -55.01 29.09
#